data_AF-A0A5J4V2E8-F1
#
_entry.id   AF-A0A5J4V2E8-F1
#
_cell.length_a   1.000
_cell.length_b   1.000
_cell.length_c   1.000
_cell.angle_alpha   90.00
_cell.angle_beta   90.00
_cell.angle_gamma   90.00
#
_symmetry.space_group_name_H-M   'P 1'
#
loop_
_entity.id
_entity.type
_entity.pdbx_description
1 polymer ?
#
loop_
_entity_poly.entity_id
_entity_poly.type
_entity_poly.pdbx_seq_one_letter_code
_entity_poly.pdbx_strand_id
1 'polypeptide(L)'
;EKGLIHRDIKGENVMLHSPPGSGRVVVKITDFGLAKVQKQVQQSTLMTIAGTLTFMSPELVMGKEDDEEEEVKADEKVDVWSAGIILHLLAAHQFPFKVYVFQKTDQTSYNS
;
A
#
# COMPACT_ATOMS: atom_id res chain seq x y z
N GLU A 1 -12.41 -11.32 12.02
CA GLU A 1 -11.58 -10.90 10.86
C GLU A 1 -10.60 -12.01 10.52
N LYS A 2 -10.16 -12.15 9.26
CA LYS A 2 -9.29 -13.27 8.82
C LYS A 2 -7.78 -13.03 9.01
N GLY A 3 -7.39 -11.89 9.59
CA GLY A 3 -5.98 -11.51 9.75
C GLY A 3 -5.24 -11.41 8.42
N LEU A 4 -5.90 -10.99 7.34
CA LEU A 4 -5.29 -10.88 6.01
C LEU A 4 -5.01 -9.41 5.71
N ILE A 5 -3.76 -9.11 5.34
CA ILE A 5 -3.30 -7.81 4.86
C ILE A 5 -3.07 -7.92 3.37
N HIS A 6 -3.70 -7.07 2.56
CA HIS A 6 -3.62 -7.09 1.10
C HIS A 6 -2.32 -6.50 0.56
N ARG A 7 -1.84 -5.39 1.15
CA ARG A 7 -0.55 -4.73 0.84
C ARG A 7 -0.43 -4.09 -0.56
N ASP A 8 -1.50 -4.08 -1.36
CA ASP A 8 -1.54 -3.40 -2.66
C ASP A 8 -2.96 -2.96 -3.02
N ILE A 9 -3.64 -2.35 -2.06
CA ILE A 9 -4.93 -1.70 -2.32
C ILE A 9 -4.69 -0.43 -3.14
N LYS A 10 -5.18 -0.43 -4.37
CA LYS A 10 -5.07 0.68 -5.32
C LYS A 10 -6.27 0.70 -6.24
N GLY A 11 -6.47 1.79 -6.96
CA GLY A 11 -7.60 1.94 -7.89
C GLY A 11 -7.70 0.80 -8.92
N GLU A 12 -6.56 0.31 -9.42
CA GLU A 12 -6.49 -0.82 -10.38
C GLU A 12 -7.01 -2.15 -9.79
N ASN A 13 -6.89 -2.31 -8.47
CA ASN A 13 -7.29 -3.51 -7.73
C ASN A 13 -8.69 -3.37 -7.09
N VAL A 14 -9.44 -2.32 -7.46
CA VAL A 14 -10.81 -2.08 -7.02
C VAL A 14 -11.75 -2.20 -8.21
N MET A 15 -12.48 -3.31 -8.28
CA MET A 15 -13.48 -3.57 -9.31
C MET A 15 -14.85 -3.04 -8.90
N LEU A 16 -15.57 -2.49 -9.87
CA LEU A 16 -16.94 -2.02 -9.69
C LEU A 16 -17.90 -2.90 -10.47
N HIS A 17 -18.96 -3.35 -9.81
CA HIS A 17 -20.04 -4.10 -10.42
C HIS A 17 -21.37 -3.42 -10.13
N SER A 18 -22.11 -3.03 -11.17
CA SER A 18 -23.46 -2.46 -11.04
C SER A 18 -24.47 -3.42 -11.67
N PRO A 19 -25.14 -4.28 -10.87
CA PRO A 19 -26.18 -5.15 -11.40
C PRO A 19 -27.31 -4.31 -12.01
N PRO A 20 -27.76 -4.61 -13.25
CA PRO A 20 -28.86 -3.88 -13.87
C PRO A 20 -30.11 -3.86 -12.99
N GLY A 21 -30.74 -2.69 -12.87
CA GLY A 21 -31.96 -2.51 -12.07
C GLY A 21 -31.76 -2.46 -10.54
N SER A 22 -30.53 -2.63 -10.03
CA SER A 22 -30.29 -2.61 -8.58
C SER A 22 -30.15 -1.22 -7.97
N GLY A 23 -29.75 -0.22 -8.78
CA GLY A 23 -29.37 1.11 -8.29
C GLY A 23 -28.15 1.11 -7.36
N ARG A 24 -27.37 0.01 -7.31
CA ARG A 24 -26.25 -0.18 -6.40
C ARG A 24 -24.95 -0.41 -7.15
N VAL A 25 -23.86 0.10 -6.60
CA VAL A 25 -22.50 -0.25 -7.02
C VAL A 25 -21.91 -1.16 -5.95
N VAL A 26 -21.52 -2.36 -6.37
CA VAL A 26 -20.79 -3.34 -5.56
C VAL A 26 -19.31 -3.15 -5.82
N VAL A 27 -18.57 -2.84 -4.77
CA VAL A 27 -17.10 -2.72 -4.80
C VAL A 27 -16.49 -4.08 -4.44
N LYS A 28 -15.51 -4.53 -5.23
CA LYS A 28 -14.76 -5.76 -4.99
C LYS A 28 -13.27 -5.48 -5.03
N ILE A 29 -12.54 -5.99 -4.05
CA ILE A 29 -11.07 -5.96 -4.04
C ILE A 29 -10.55 -7.20 -4.76
N THR A 30 -9.54 -7.02 -5.61
CA THR A 30 -8.89 -8.09 -6.38
C THR A 30 -7.37 -8.05 -6.20
N ASP A 31 -6.68 -9.06 -6.72
CA ASP A 31 -5.23 -9.21 -6.73
C ASP A 31 -4.58 -9.33 -5.35
N PHE A 32 -4.74 -10.52 -4.76
CA PHE A 32 -4.13 -10.89 -3.48
C PHE A 32 -2.68 -11.39 -3.63
N GLY A 33 -1.99 -11.10 -4.75
CA GLY A 33 -0.64 -11.60 -5.02
C GLY A 33 0.42 -11.17 -3.98
N LEU A 34 0.19 -10.03 -3.33
CA LEU A 34 1.06 -9.50 -2.26
C LEU A 34 0.49 -9.73 -0.85
N ALA A 35 -0.65 -10.41 -0.74
CA ALA A 35 -1.35 -10.53 0.53
C ALA A 35 -0.56 -11.38 1.55
N LYS A 36 -0.69 -11.04 2.83
CA LYS A 36 0.00 -11.71 3.94
C LYS A 36 -0.95 -11.95 5.10
N VAL A 37 -0.79 -13.11 5.75
CA VAL A 37 -1.58 -13.48 6.93
C VAL A 37 -0.83 -13.07 8.20
N GLN A 38 -1.48 -12.30 9.05
CA GLN A 38 -1.02 -11.96 10.39
C GLN A 38 -0.98 -13.22 11.26
N LYS A 39 0.08 -13.36 12.06
CA LYS A 39 0.18 -14.45 13.04
C LYS A 39 -0.83 -14.28 14.17
N GLN A 40 -1.10 -13.03 14.57
CA GLN A 40 -2.13 -12.65 15.53
C GLN A 40 -2.87 -11.41 15.00
N VAL A 41 -4.20 -11.45 15.05
CA VAL A 41 -5.06 -10.34 14.61
C VAL A 41 -4.79 -9.11 15.49
N GLN A 42 -4.76 -7.92 14.89
CA GLN A 42 -4.47 -6.63 15.57
C GLN A 42 -3.05 -6.56 16.17
N GLN A 43 -2.11 -7.35 15.66
CA GLN A 43 -0.69 -7.21 15.97
C GLN A 43 0.13 -6.96 14.72
N SER A 44 1.18 -6.17 14.88
CA SER A 44 2.16 -5.99 13.82
C SER A 44 2.85 -7.31 13.49
N THR A 45 3.06 -7.53 12.20
CA THR A 45 3.74 -8.69 11.66
C THR A 45 4.89 -8.18 10.80
N LEU A 46 6.04 -8.87 10.85
CA LEU A 46 7.15 -8.58 9.95
C LEU A 46 6.71 -8.86 8.51
N MET A 47 6.90 -7.90 7.61
CA MET A 47 6.64 -8.07 6.19
C MET A 47 7.59 -7.26 5.33
N THR A 48 8.00 -7.84 4.21
CA THR A 48 8.77 -7.15 3.17
C THR A 48 8.03 -5.91 2.72
N ILE A 49 8.75 -4.89 2.27
CA ILE A 49 8.12 -3.71 1.69
C ILE A 49 7.75 -4.02 0.24
N ALA A 50 6.44 -4.05 -0.06
CA ALA A 50 5.91 -4.33 -1.39
C ALA A 50 4.61 -3.54 -1.62
N GLY A 51 4.22 -3.41 -2.88
CA GLY A 51 3.02 -2.68 -3.30
C GLY A 51 3.35 -1.35 -3.98
N THR A 52 2.31 -0.62 -4.34
CA THR A 52 2.42 0.61 -5.12
C THR A 52 2.71 1.81 -4.23
N LEU A 53 3.88 2.44 -4.42
CA LEU A 53 4.44 3.46 -3.54
C LEU A 53 3.48 4.64 -3.23
N THR A 54 2.69 5.09 -4.21
CA THR A 54 1.72 6.20 -4.04
C THR A 54 0.59 5.89 -3.06
N PHE A 55 0.31 4.62 -2.81
CA PHE A 55 -0.75 4.15 -1.90
C PHE A 55 -0.19 3.61 -0.58
N MET A 56 1.14 3.57 -0.44
CA MET A 56 1.85 2.98 0.68
C MET A 56 1.76 3.87 1.92
N SER A 57 1.64 3.25 3.10
CA SER A 57 1.60 3.96 4.38
C SER A 57 2.99 4.44 4.81
N PRO A 58 3.08 5.50 5.65
CA PRO A 58 4.36 6.08 6.04
C PRO A 58 5.31 5.06 6.68
N GLU A 59 4.81 4.15 7.51
CA GLU A 59 5.60 3.11 8.16
C GLU A 59 6.25 2.15 7.16
N LEU A 60 5.62 1.88 6.02
CA LEU A 60 6.19 1.06 4.95
C LEU A 60 7.18 1.85 4.08
N VAL A 61 6.98 3.17 3.92
CA VAL A 61 7.89 4.03 3.14
C VAL A 61 9.15 4.37 3.93
N MET A 62 9.01 4.67 5.23
CA MET A 62 10.12 5.04 6.13
C MET A 62 11.00 3.87 6.49
N GLY A 63 10.46 2.65 6.49
CA GLY A 63 11.26 1.45 6.70
C GLY A 63 12.07 1.00 5.48
N LYS A 64 12.19 1.83 4.43
CA LYS A 64 13.10 1.57 3.30
C LYS A 64 14.47 2.22 3.57
N GLU A 65 15.21 1.75 4.56
CA GLU A 65 16.60 2.19 4.74
C GLU A 65 17.56 1.17 4.10
N ASP A 66 18.20 1.62 3.02
CA ASP A 66 19.48 1.19 2.51
C ASP A 66 19.74 -0.20 1.89
N ASP A 67 19.01 -1.31 2.07
CA ASP A 67 19.31 -2.56 1.29
C ASP A 67 18.14 -3.57 1.15
N GLU A 68 18.25 -4.43 0.13
CA GLU A 68 17.20 -5.09 -0.67
C GLU A 68 16.19 -6.06 0.00
N GLU A 69 16.14 -6.21 1.33
CA GLU A 69 15.15 -7.07 2.00
C GLU A 69 14.71 -6.53 3.37
N GLU A 70 14.41 -5.23 3.48
CA GLU A 70 13.90 -4.67 4.74
C GLU A 70 12.48 -5.17 5.04
N GLU A 71 12.36 -6.07 6.02
CA GLU A 71 11.10 -6.40 6.66
C GLU A 71 10.70 -5.31 7.66
N VAL A 72 9.51 -4.75 7.50
CA VAL A 72 8.92 -3.79 8.42
C VAL A 72 7.87 -4.45 9.28
N LYS A 73 7.78 -4.04 10.56
CA LYS A 73 6.65 -4.40 11.41
C LYS A 73 5.47 -3.48 11.12
N ALA A 74 4.43 -4.03 10.51
CA ALA A 74 3.18 -3.33 10.28
C ALA A 74 1.98 -4.30 10.35
N ASP A 75 0.77 -3.77 10.34
CA ASP A 75 -0.47 -4.52 10.55
C ASP A 75 -1.48 -4.21 9.44
N GLU A 76 -2.76 -4.57 9.62
CA GLU A 76 -3.81 -4.33 8.64
C GLU A 76 -4.10 -2.83 8.38
N LYS A 77 -3.53 -1.91 9.19
CA LYS A 77 -3.76 -0.47 9.00
C LYS A 77 -3.08 0.08 7.75
N VAL A 78 -2.09 -0.63 7.19
CA VAL A 78 -1.50 -0.28 5.89
C VAL A 78 -2.56 -0.27 4.78
N ASP A 79 -3.52 -1.20 4.82
CA ASP A 79 -4.62 -1.28 3.86
C ASP A 79 -5.64 -0.17 4.08
N VAL A 80 -5.87 0.22 5.34
CA VAL A 80 -6.75 1.35 5.71
C VAL A 80 -6.18 2.65 5.16
N TRP A 81 -4.87 2.85 5.26
CA TRP A 81 -4.18 4.00 4.67
C TRP A 81 -4.39 4.03 3.15
N SER A 82 -4.11 2.93 2.46
CA SER A 82 -4.28 2.83 1.01
C SER A 82 -5.72 3.11 0.57
N ALA A 83 -6.72 2.61 1.30
CA ALA A 83 -8.13 2.93 1.05
C ALA A 83 -8.44 4.44 1.26
N GLY A 84 -7.79 5.08 2.24
CA GLY A 84 -7.86 6.52 2.46
C GLY A 84 -7.32 7.33 1.27
N ILE A 85 -6.21 6.90 0.66
CA ILE A 85 -5.67 7.51 -0.56
C ILE A 85 -6.68 7.42 -1.72
N ILE A 86 -7.30 6.25 -1.92
CA ILE A 86 -8.35 6.07 -2.94
C ILE A 86 -9.54 6.99 -2.66
N LEU A 87 -10.02 7.05 -1.43
CA LEU A 87 -11.15 7.90 -1.05
C LEU A 87 -10.84 9.39 -1.32
N HIS A 88 -9.64 9.84 -0.98
CA HIS A 88 -9.21 11.20 -1.28
C HIS A 88 -9.15 11.47 -2.79
N LEU A 89 -8.59 10.53 -3.57
CA LEU A 89 -8.53 10.64 -5.02
C LEU A 89 -9.93 10.75 -5.64
N LEU A 90 -10.90 9.97 -5.16
CA LEU A 90 -12.28 10.03 -5.61
C LEU A 90 -12.97 11.36 -5.24
N ALA A 91 -12.66 11.93 -4.08
CA ALA A 91 -13.29 13.16 -3.61
C ALA A 91 -12.66 14.44 -4.18
N ALA A 92 -11.34 14.46 -4.32
CA ALA A 92 -10.56 15.65 -4.65
C ALA A 92 -9.93 15.61 -6.05
N HIS A 93 -10.03 14.48 -6.76
CA HIS A 93 -9.47 14.27 -8.11
C HIS A 93 -7.95 14.46 -8.19
N GLN A 94 -7.26 14.39 -7.05
CA GLN A 94 -5.81 14.50 -6.94
C GLN A 94 -5.33 13.57 -5.82
N PHE A 95 -4.05 13.19 -5.83
CA PHE A 95 -3.46 12.49 -4.70
C PHE A 95 -3.23 13.45 -3.53
N PRO A 96 -3.38 12.99 -2.27
CA PRO A 96 -3.14 13.84 -1.10
C PRO A 96 -1.66 14.16 -0.90
N PHE A 97 -0.77 13.31 -1.45
CA PHE A 97 0.68 13.45 -1.32
C PHE A 97 1.36 13.29 -2.68
N LYS A 98 2.44 14.05 -2.90
CA LYS A 98 3.38 13.80 -3.98
C LYS A 98 4.49 12.92 -3.42
N VAL A 99 4.73 11.76 -4.02
CA VAL A 99 5.81 10.88 -3.59
C VAL A 99 7.06 11.18 -4.39
N TYR A 100 8.17 11.38 -3.67
CA TYR A 100 9.51 11.56 -4.24
C TYR A 100 10.36 10.36 -3.85
N VAL A 101 10.91 9.66 -4.84
CA VAL A 101 11.94 8.65 -4.61
C VAL A 101 13.28 9.36 -4.70
N PHE A 102 13.96 9.50 -3.57
CA PHE A 102 15.35 9.96 -3.58
C PHE A 102 16.22 8.79 -4.05
N GLN A 103 16.75 8.87 -5.27
CA GLN A 103 17.87 8.03 -5.66
C GLN A 103 19.11 8.61 -4.98
N LYS A 104 19.77 7.82 -4.12
CA LYS A 104 21.12 8.15 -3.65
C LYS A 104 21.98 8.28 -4.90
N THR A 105 22.45 9.49 -5.21
CA THR A 105 23.53 9.67 -6.18
C THR A 105 24.78 9.04 -5.57
N ASP A 106 25.38 8.08 -6.28
CA ASP A 106 26.68 7.51 -5.92
C ASP A 106 27.72 8.62 -5.77
N GLN A 107 28.00 9.05 -4.54
CA GLN A 107 29.21 9.79 -4.21
C GLN A 107 30.36 8.80 -4.06
N THR A 108 30.73 8.17 -5.17
CA THR A 108 31.94 7.34 -5.27
C THR A 108 32.80 7.87 -6.41
N SER A 109 33.18 9.14 -6.33
CA SER A 109 34.22 9.75 -7.16
C SER A 109 34.76 10.97 -6.44
N TYR A 110 36.09 11.08 -6.35
CA TYR A 110 36.90 12.11 -5.66
C TYR A 110 37.21 11.85 -4.19
N ASN A 111 38.08 10.86 -3.96
CA ASN A 111 39.27 11.06 -3.14
C ASN A 111 40.40 10.23 -3.75
N SER A 112 41.13 10.85 -4.69
CA SER A 112 42.43 10.43 -5.20
C SER A 112 43.39 11.60 -5.09
#